data_AF-A0A353R9H1-F1
#
_entry.id   AF-A0A353R9H1-F1
#
_cell.length_a   1.000
_cell.length_b   1.000
_cell.length_c   1.000
_cell.angle_alpha   90.00
_cell.angle_beta   90.00
_cell.angle_gamma   90.00
#
_symmetry.space_group_name_H-M   'P 1'
#
loop_
_entity.id
_entity.type
_entity.pdbx_description
1 polymer ?
#
loop_
_entity_poly.entity_id
_entity_poly.type
_entity_poly.pdbx_seq_one_letter_code
_entity_poly.pdbx_strand_id
1 'polypeptide(L)' 'KGYSVEEAAREVIFNKIDKMEGSGGGVICVDKNGRIAMEFNTDIMYRAWATAGGQRGTAIDH' A
#
# COMPACT_ATOMS: atom_id res chain seq x y z
N LYS A 1 -1.87 -17.12 6.97
CA LYS A 1 -0.61 -16.72 6.29
C LYS A 1 0.12 -15.76 7.23
N GLY A 2 1.40 -16.00 7.56
CA GLY A 2 2.19 -15.17 8.48
C GLY A 2 2.90 -14.01 7.77
N TYR A 3 2.15 -13.28 6.95
CA TYR A 3 2.69 -12.23 6.09
C TYR A 3 3.05 -10.96 6.86
N SER A 4 4.09 -10.28 6.38
CA SER A 4 4.29 -8.86 6.65
C SER A 4 3.14 -8.03 6.08
N VAL A 5 3.00 -6.80 6.55
CA VAL A 5 1.97 -5.87 6.07
C VAL A 5 2.12 -5.57 4.57
N GLU A 6 3.35 -5.53 4.07
CA GLU A 6 3.68 -5.30 2.67
C GLU A 6 3.27 -6.50 1.79
N GLU A 7 3.65 -7.71 2.19
CA GLU A 7 3.23 -8.93 1.48
C GLU A 7 1.70 -9.09 1.47
N ALA A 8 1.02 -8.76 2.57
CA ALA A 8 -0.42 -8.80 2.66
C ALA A 8 -1.09 -7.77 1.76
N ALA A 9 -0.59 -6.52 1.75
CA ALA A 9 -1.08 -5.46 0.88
C ALA A 9 -0.90 -5.84 -0.60
N ARG A 10 0.28 -6.33 -0.97
CA ARG A 10 0.61 -6.76 -2.33
C ARG A 10 -0.28 -7.90 -2.82
N GLU A 11 -0.50 -8.92 -1.98
CA GLU A 11 -1.43 -10.02 -2.27
C GLU A 11 -2.85 -9.51 -2.54
N VAL A 12 -3.31 -8.52 -1.77
CA VAL A 12 -4.65 -7.95 -1.97
C VAL A 12 -4.73 -7.17 -3.27
N ILE A 13 -3.81 -6.23 -3.49
CA ILE A 13 -3.85 -5.35 -4.68
C ILE A 13 -3.69 -6.18 -5.96
N PHE A 14 -2.61 -6.97 -6.05
CA PHE A 14 -2.22 -7.59 -7.32
C PHE A 14 -2.83 -8.98 -7.56
N ASN A 15 -3.24 -9.71 -6.51
CA ASN A 15 -3.75 -11.07 -6.68
C ASN A 15 -5.25 -11.21 -6.41
N LYS A 16 -5.87 -10.25 -5.71
CA LYS A 16 -7.31 -10.26 -5.44
C LYS A 16 -8.04 -9.16 -6.21
N ILE A 17 -7.72 -7.89 -5.94
CA ILE A 17 -8.40 -6.74 -6.54
C ILE A 17 -8.21 -6.72 -8.06
N ASP A 18 -6.99 -6.97 -8.53
CA ASP A 18 -6.68 -7.08 -9.97
C ASP A 18 -7.60 -8.05 -10.73
N LYS A 19 -8.05 -9.12 -10.06
CA LYS A 19 -8.92 -10.15 -10.65
C LYS A 19 -10.41 -9.81 -10.59
N MET A 20 -10.80 -8.72 -9.94
CA MET A 20 -12.21 -8.38 -9.70
C MET A 20 -12.85 -7.57 -10.85
N GLU A 21 -12.23 -7.50 -12.04
CA GLU A 21 -12.68 -6.73 -13.22
C GLU A 21 -13.00 -5.24 -12.93
N GLY A 22 -12.55 -4.72 -11.79
CA GLY A 22 -12.67 -3.32 -11.41
C GLY A 22 -11.47 -2.49 -11.89
N SER A 23 -11.51 -1.17 -11.67
CA SER A 23 -10.46 -0.22 -12.08
C SER A 23 -9.16 -0.30 -11.27
N GLY A 24 -8.87 -1.43 -10.62
CA GLY A 24 -7.79 -1.56 -9.64
C GLY A 24 -8.08 -0.86 -8.31
N GLY A 25 -7.04 -0.62 -7.53
CA GLY A 25 -7.10 0.10 -6.26
C GLY A 25 -5.72 0.39 -5.66
N GLY A 26 -5.74 1.08 -4.53
CA GLY A 26 -4.55 1.35 -3.72
C GLY A 26 -4.88 1.21 -2.24
N VAL A 27 -3.87 0.86 -1.46
CA VAL A 27 -4.00 0.72 -0.01
C VAL A 27 -2.77 1.26 0.70
N ILE A 28 -3.02 2.00 1.78
CA ILE A 28 -2.01 2.42 2.74
C ILE A 28 -2.26 1.66 4.04
N CYS A 29 -1.27 0.91 4.48
CA CYS A 29 -1.35 0.08 5.69
C CYS A 29 -0.22 0.41 6.66
N VAL A 30 -0.50 0.27 7.95
CA VAL A 30 0.49 0.38 9.03
C VAL A 30 0.35 -0.82 9.95
N ASP A 31 1.44 -1.53 10.24
CA ASP A 31 1.44 -2.67 11.16
C ASP A 31 1.67 -2.24 12.62
N LYS A 32 1.52 -3.19 13.56
CA LYS A 32 1.74 -2.96 15.00
C LYS A 32 3.17 -2.52 15.36
N ASN A 33 4.13 -2.69 14.45
CA ASN A 33 5.52 -2.29 14.63
C ASN A 33 5.83 -0.95 13.94
N GLY A 34 4.81 -0.29 13.36
CA GLY A 34 4.96 0.97 12.64
C GLY A 34 5.52 0.84 11.22
N ARG A 35 5.57 -0.37 10.65
CA ARG A 35 5.94 -0.54 9.23
C ARG A 35 4.80 -0.08 8.35
N ILE A 36 5.13 0.69 7.31
CA ILE A 36 4.17 1.26 6.36
C ILE A 36 4.27 0.49 5.05
N ALA A 37 3.13 0.08 4.49
CA ALA A 37 3.00 -0.43 3.13
C ALA A 37 2.07 0.47 2.31
N MET A 38 2.42 0.76 1.07
CA MET A 38 1.72 1.68 0.18
C MET A 38 1.63 1.06 -1.22
N GLU A 39 0.80 0.03 -1.38
CA GLU A 39 0.67 -0.73 -2.62
C GLU A 39 -0.52 -0.22 -3.44
N PHE A 40 -0.37 -0.16 -4.76
CA PHE A 40 -1.44 0.22 -5.68
C PHE A 40 -1.20 -0.37 -7.07
N ASN A 41 -2.29 -0.57 -7.83
CA ASN A 41 -2.25 -0.96 -9.24
C ASN A 41 -3.10 -0.04 -10.14
N THR A 42 -3.50 1.12 -9.60
CA THR A 42 -4.11 2.21 -10.38
C THR A 42 -3.04 3.01 -11.12
N ASP A 43 -3.43 3.73 -12.18
CA ASP A 43 -2.52 4.60 -12.98
C ASP A 43 -1.83 5.70 -12.18
N ILE A 44 -2.32 6.00 -10.98
CA ILE A 44 -1.75 7.01 -10.10
C ILE A 44 -2.11 6.75 -8.64
N MET A 45 -1.20 7.07 -7.72
CA MET A 45 -1.49 7.19 -6.29
C MET A 45 -0.80 8.39 -5.65
N TYR A 46 -1.60 9.40 -5.28
CA TYR A 46 -1.18 10.50 -4.42
C TYR A 46 -1.13 10.03 -2.97
N ARG A 47 0.03 10.16 -2.31
CA ARG A 47 0.18 9.73 -0.91
C ARG A 47 1.20 10.53 -0.13
N ALA A 48 1.04 10.50 1.19
CA ALA A 48 1.98 11.05 2.15
C ALA A 48 2.10 10.11 3.35
N TRP A 49 3.24 10.16 4.02
CA TRP A 49 3.46 9.41 5.26
C TRP A 49 4.30 10.21 6.24
N ALA A 50 4.15 9.86 7.51
CA ALA A 50 4.99 10.34 8.60
C ALA A 50 5.10 9.25 9.67
N THR A 51 6.25 9.14 10.32
CA THR A 51 6.49 8.25 11.45
C THR A 51 6.84 9.05 12.69
N ALA A 52 6.63 8.47 13.87
CA ALA A 52 7.02 9.09 15.14
C ALA A 52 8.54 9.34 15.23
N GLY A 53 9.35 8.60 14.46
CA GLY A 53 10.80 8.80 14.34
C GLY A 53 11.20 9.98 13.45
N GLY A 54 10.24 10.77 12.94
CA GLY A 54 10.50 11.95 12.12
C GLY A 54 10.70 11.69 10.63
N GLN A 55 10.63 10.43 10.18
CA GLN A 55 10.62 10.12 8.76
C GLN A 55 9.28 10.56 8.16
N ARG A 56 9.30 11.28 7.05
CA ARG A 56 8.10 11.73 6.35
C ARG A 56 8.37 11.90 4.87
N GLY A 57 7.33 11.85 4.07
CA GLY A 57 7.43 12.08 2.63
C GLY A 57 6.07 12.23 1.97
N THR A 58 6.10 12.72 0.73
CA THR A 58 4.98 12.78 -0.20
C THR A 58 5.43 12.16 -1.51
N ALA A 59 4.57 11.39 -2.15
CA ALA A 59 4.87 10.75 -3.43
C ALA A 59 3.63 10.75 -4.34
N ILE A 60 3.91 10.82 -5.63
CA ILE A 60 2.95 10.61 -6.72
C ILE A 60 3.70 9.71 -7.70
N ASP A 61 3.21 8.48 -7.87
CA ASP A 61 3.78 7.52 -8.80
C ASP A 61 2.72 7.11 -9.83
N HIS A 62 3.20 6.72 -11.01
CA HIS A 62 2.43 6.23 -12.16
C HIS A 62 2.77 4.77 -12.43
#